data_AF-A0A143WZH6-F1
#
_entry.id   AF-A0A143WZH6-F1
#
_cell.length_a   1.000
_cell.length_b   1.000
_cell.length_c   1.000
_cell.angle_alpha   90.00
_cell.angle_beta   90.00
_cell.angle_gamma   90.00
#
_symmetry.space_group_name_H-M   'P 1'
#
loop_
_entity.id
_entity.type
_entity.pdbx_description
1 polymer ?
#
loop_
_entity_poly.entity_id
_entity_poly.type
_entity_poly.pdbx_seq_one_letter_code
_entity_poly.pdbx_strand_id
1 'polypeptide(L)'
;MAYTKIHPIKSTLKKALDYITDPKKTDGKLLVTSYGCSVETADIEMGFTLKQCYQKGNNLAHHLIQSFEPGEVSYEEAHRIGKELADEILGGKYEYVLTTHIDKGHVHNVRPDRAMRKAV
;
A
#
# COMPACT_ATOMS: atom_id res chain seq x y z
N MET A 1 -9.84 -2.27 17.52
CA MET A 1 -9.03 -3.33 16.87
C MET A 1 -9.07 -3.08 15.39
N ALA A 2 -7.91 -2.85 14.76
CA ALA A 2 -7.87 -2.46 13.36
C ALA A 2 -8.46 -3.55 12.45
N TYR A 3 -9.36 -3.15 11.55
CA TYR A 3 -9.92 -4.03 10.53
C TYR A 3 -8.98 -4.10 9.33
N THR A 4 -8.52 -5.29 8.97
CA THR A 4 -7.63 -5.50 7.82
C THR A 4 -8.30 -6.28 6.70
N LYS A 5 -8.16 -5.80 5.45
CA LYS A 5 -8.68 -6.45 4.24
C LYS A 5 -7.62 -6.46 3.15
N ILE A 6 -7.45 -7.59 2.47
CA ILE A 6 -6.52 -7.73 1.34
C ILE A 6 -7.31 -8.13 0.09
N HIS A 7 -7.04 -7.46 -1.03
CA HIS A 7 -7.58 -7.89 -2.32
C HIS A 7 -6.52 -7.78 -3.44
N PRO A 8 -6.55 -8.68 -4.44
CA PRO A 8 -5.57 -8.67 -5.52
C PRO A 8 -5.84 -7.56 -6.54
N ILE A 9 -4.77 -6.98 -7.09
CA ILE A 9 -4.80 -6.08 -8.25
C ILE A 9 -4.37 -6.89 -9.47
N LYS A 10 -5.22 -6.98 -10.50
CA LYS A 10 -4.98 -7.83 -11.68
C LYS A 10 -4.65 -7.09 -12.98
N SER A 11 -5.08 -5.83 -13.12
CA SER A 11 -5.00 -5.13 -14.41
C SER A 11 -4.68 -3.64 -14.32
N THR A 12 -5.00 -2.96 -13.22
CA THR A 12 -4.94 -1.50 -13.14
C THR A 12 -4.05 -1.00 -12.00
N LEU A 13 -2.78 -1.45 -11.96
CA LEU A 13 -1.83 -1.05 -10.91
C LEU A 13 -1.63 0.49 -10.85
N LYS A 14 -1.39 1.12 -12.00
CA LYS A 14 -1.24 2.58 -12.09
C LYS A 14 -2.47 3.32 -11.54
N LYS A 15 -3.68 2.94 -11.94
CA LYS A 15 -4.91 3.58 -11.43
C LYS A 15 -5.08 3.39 -9.92
N ALA A 16 -4.67 2.23 -9.38
CA ALA A 16 -4.72 2.00 -7.95
C ALA A 16 -3.72 2.90 -7.20
N LEU A 17 -2.49 3.02 -7.70
CA LEU A 17 -1.47 3.91 -7.13
C LEU A 17 -1.87 5.39 -7.22
N ASP A 18 -2.36 5.83 -8.38
CA ASP A 18 -2.86 7.20 -8.59
C ASP A 18 -4.02 7.52 -7.64
N TYR A 19 -4.91 6.54 -7.38
CA TYR A 19 -6.07 6.74 -6.51
C TYR A 19 -5.70 6.89 -5.02
N ILE A 20 -4.71 6.13 -4.56
CA ILE A 20 -4.33 6.12 -3.14
C ILE A 20 -3.38 7.27 -2.79
N THR A 21 -2.58 7.73 -3.76
CA THR A 21 -1.63 8.84 -3.60
C THR A 21 -2.27 10.20 -3.88
N ASP A 22 -3.61 10.24 -4.03
CA ASP A 22 -4.36 11.47 -4.25
C ASP A 22 -4.06 12.49 -3.14
N PRO A 23 -3.49 13.67 -3.47
CA PRO A 23 -3.12 14.68 -2.49
C PRO A 23 -4.30 15.15 -1.64
N LYS A 24 -5.52 15.11 -2.19
CA LYS A 24 -6.74 15.51 -1.48
C LYS A 24 -7.09 14.58 -0.32
N LYS A 25 -6.64 13.33 -0.40
CA LYS A 25 -6.94 12.29 0.60
C LYS A 25 -5.80 12.07 1.59
N THR A 26 -4.59 12.50 1.24
CA THR A 26 -3.33 12.16 1.95
C THR A 26 -2.69 13.36 2.63
N ASP A 27 -3.48 14.37 2.96
CA ASP A 27 -3.00 15.64 3.54
C ASP A 27 -1.88 16.28 2.71
N GLY A 28 -2.10 16.44 1.40
CA GLY A 28 -1.08 16.99 0.51
C GLY A 28 0.12 16.06 0.27
N LYS A 29 -0.04 14.74 0.46
CA LYS A 29 0.97 13.66 0.37
C LYS A 29 1.90 13.51 1.58
N LEU A 30 1.66 14.20 2.71
CA LEU A 30 2.49 14.06 3.92
C LEU A 30 2.46 12.64 4.50
N LEU A 31 1.36 11.91 4.32
CA LEU A 31 1.18 10.54 4.82
C LEU A 31 1.34 9.50 3.72
N VAL A 32 2.35 9.68 2.87
CA VAL A 32 2.69 8.75 1.79
C VAL A 32 4.13 8.29 1.96
N THR A 33 4.32 6.98 2.11
CA THR A 33 5.64 6.34 2.21
C THR A 33 5.74 5.26 1.15
N SER A 34 6.92 5.07 0.55
CA SER A 34 7.21 3.91 -0.31
C SER A 34 8.47 3.19 0.14
N TYR A 35 8.58 1.93 -0.26
CA TYR A 35 9.75 1.09 -0.03
C TYR A 35 10.09 0.32 -1.29
N GLY A 36 11.36 0.28 -1.66
CA GLY A 36 11.84 -0.42 -2.86
C GLY A 36 11.44 0.22 -4.20
N CYS A 37 10.63 1.28 -4.18
CA CYS A 37 10.24 2.07 -5.34
C CYS A 37 10.01 3.54 -4.96
N SER A 38 9.97 4.42 -5.95
CA SER A 38 9.55 5.81 -5.77
C SER A 38 8.06 5.94 -6.02
N VAL A 39 7.35 6.73 -5.20
CA VAL A 39 5.89 6.90 -5.31
C VAL A 39 5.44 7.28 -6.73
N GLU A 40 6.21 8.13 -7.41
CA GLU A 40 5.89 8.65 -8.75
C GLU A 40 6.09 7.64 -9.87
N THR A 41 6.96 6.65 -9.67
CA THR A 41 7.34 5.64 -10.66
C THR A 41 7.01 4.21 -10.23
N ALA A 42 6.27 4.06 -9.13
CA ALA A 42 5.98 2.77 -8.51
C ALA A 42 5.29 1.79 -9.47
N ASP A 43 4.43 2.26 -10.37
CA ASP A 43 3.76 1.41 -11.37
C ASP A 43 4.76 0.82 -12.38
N ILE A 44 5.76 1.61 -12.77
CA ILE A 44 6.82 1.20 -13.70
C ILE A 44 7.80 0.27 -12.99
N GLU A 45 8.27 0.65 -11.80
CA GLU A 45 9.25 -0.13 -11.03
C GLU A 45 8.68 -1.49 -10.63
N MET A 46 7.52 -1.51 -9.98
CA MET A 46 6.85 -2.77 -9.60
C MET A 46 6.53 -3.62 -10.85
N GLY A 47 6.14 -2.99 -11.95
CA GLY A 47 5.88 -3.65 -13.22
C GLY A 47 7.13 -4.24 -13.88
N PHE A 48 8.26 -3.53 -13.82
CA PHE A 48 9.55 -3.99 -14.33
C PHE A 48 10.05 -5.18 -13.52
N THR A 49 10.04 -5.04 -12.19
CA THR A 49 10.46 -6.11 -11.31
C THR A 49 9.56 -7.34 -11.51
N LEU A 50 8.23 -7.18 -11.70
CA LEU A 50 7.32 -8.29 -12.03
C LEU A 50 7.71 -9.00 -13.33
N LYS A 51 8.11 -8.26 -14.36
CA LYS A 51 8.53 -8.84 -15.65
C LYS A 51 9.78 -9.71 -15.52
N GLN A 52 10.69 -9.35 -14.62
CA GLN A 52 11.94 -10.09 -14.37
C GLN A 52 11.73 -11.39 -13.57
N CYS A 53 10.53 -11.64 -13.07
CA CYS A 53 10.30 -12.77 -12.19
C CYS A 53 9.97 -14.05 -12.94
N TYR A 54 10.64 -15.12 -12.55
CA TYR A 54 10.52 -16.44 -13.18
C TYR A 54 9.15 -17.07 -12.96
N GLN A 55 8.56 -16.86 -11.78
CA GLN A 55 7.21 -17.32 -11.45
C GLN A 55 6.28 -16.12 -11.34
N LYS A 56 5.48 -15.89 -12.39
CA LYS A 56 4.45 -14.85 -12.41
C LYS A 56 3.13 -15.44 -11.94
N GLY A 57 2.53 -14.84 -10.92
CA GLY A 57 1.12 -15.07 -10.60
C GLY A 57 0.19 -14.30 -11.53
N ASN A 58 -1.13 -14.50 -11.39
CA ASN A 58 -2.14 -13.73 -12.12
C ASN A 58 -2.41 -12.34 -11.53
N ASN A 59 -1.74 -11.99 -10.42
CA ASN A 59 -1.90 -10.72 -9.72
C ASN A 59 -0.66 -9.86 -9.97
N LEU A 60 -0.88 -8.57 -10.24
CA LEU A 60 0.18 -7.56 -10.39
C LEU A 60 0.69 -7.07 -9.03
N ALA A 61 -0.21 -6.95 -8.06
CA ALA A 61 0.07 -6.53 -6.68
C ALA A 61 -1.07 -6.99 -5.75
N HIS A 62 -0.90 -6.85 -4.45
CA HIS A 62 -1.95 -7.00 -3.44
C HIS A 62 -2.22 -5.64 -2.82
N HIS A 63 -3.49 -5.33 -2.60
CA HIS A 63 -3.93 -4.10 -1.98
C HIS A 63 -4.42 -4.43 -0.57
N LEU A 64 -3.68 -3.97 0.42
CA LEU A 64 -3.99 -4.11 1.84
C LEU A 64 -4.62 -2.82 2.35
N ILE A 65 -5.76 -2.95 3.01
CA ILE A 65 -6.47 -1.88 3.70
C ILE A 65 -6.45 -2.20 5.19
N GLN A 66 -6.04 -1.24 6.01
CA GLN A 66 -6.13 -1.31 7.47
C GLN A 66 -6.92 -0.10 7.96
N SER A 67 -8.06 -0.32 8.61
CA SER A 67 -8.97 0.73 9.08
C SER A 67 -9.03 0.74 10.60
N PHE A 68 -9.11 1.93 11.18
CA PHE A 68 -9.23 2.17 12.60
C PHE A 68 -10.55 2.88 12.91
N GLU A 69 -11.08 2.69 14.12
CA GLU A 69 -12.26 3.43 14.58
C GLU A 69 -11.94 4.93 14.74
N PRO A 70 -12.93 5.84 14.56
CA PRO A 70 -12.71 7.27 14.78
C PRO A 70 -12.18 7.53 16.20
N GLY A 71 -11.05 8.22 16.28
CA GLY A 71 -10.42 8.54 17.57
C GLY A 71 -9.63 7.40 18.21
N GLU A 72 -9.56 6.22 17.60
CA GLU A 72 -8.74 5.11 18.10
C GLU A 72 -7.24 5.42 17.99
N VAL A 73 -6.83 6.05 16.89
CA VAL A 73 -5.44 6.43 16.60
C VAL A 73 -5.37 7.78 15.88
N SER A 74 -4.24 8.48 16.02
CA SER A 74 -3.94 9.64 15.16
C SER A 74 -3.56 9.19 13.75
N TYR A 75 -3.57 10.12 12.79
CA TYR A 75 -3.16 9.81 11.41
C TYR A 75 -1.68 9.40 11.32
N GLU A 76 -0.80 10.03 12.10
CA GLU A 76 0.62 9.70 12.17
C GLU A 76 0.84 8.33 12.81
N GLU A 77 0.11 8.03 13.89
CA GLU A 77 0.16 6.73 14.56
C GLU A 77 -0.32 5.61 13.63
N ALA A 78 -1.44 5.82 12.94
CA ALA A 78 -1.90 4.88 11.93
C ALA A 78 -0.84 4.67 10.84
N HIS A 79 -0.22 5.73 10.34
CA HIS A 79 0.82 5.61 9.32
C HIS A 79 2.02 4.79 9.81
N ARG A 80 2.48 5.06 11.04
CA ARG A 80 3.56 4.31 11.69
C ARG A 80 3.21 2.82 11.83
N ILE A 81 2.04 2.50 12.36
CA ILE A 81 1.55 1.12 12.50
C ILE A 81 1.46 0.43 11.13
N GLY A 82 0.96 1.14 10.12
CA GLY A 82 0.86 0.61 8.76
C GLY A 82 2.21 0.30 8.13
N LYS A 83 3.23 1.13 8.43
CA LYS A 83 4.61 0.92 7.98
C LYS A 83 5.24 -0.28 8.69
N GLU A 84 5.12 -0.37 10.00
CA GLU A 84 5.64 -1.50 10.79
C GLU A 84 5.02 -2.83 10.33
N LEU A 85 3.69 -2.86 10.16
CA LEU A 85 2.99 -4.00 9.59
C LEU A 85 3.52 -4.34 8.19
N ALA A 86 3.85 -3.31 7.40
CA ALA A 86 4.31 -3.53 6.05
C ALA A 86 5.70 -4.14 5.98
N ASP A 87 6.62 -3.61 6.77
CA ASP A 87 7.98 -4.10 6.88
C ASP A 87 8.01 -5.53 7.45
N GLU A 88 7.15 -5.84 8.42
CA GLU A 88 7.03 -7.19 9.00
C GLU A 88 6.50 -8.21 7.99
N ILE A 89 5.38 -7.93 7.31
CA ILE A 89 4.77 -8.86 6.36
C ILE A 89 5.65 -9.09 5.14
N LEU A 90 6.32 -8.04 4.66
CA LEU A 90 7.12 -8.11 3.43
C LEU A 90 8.59 -8.48 3.70
N GLY A 91 9.03 -8.41 4.96
CA GLY A 91 10.39 -8.74 5.39
C GLY A 91 11.47 -7.95 4.63
N GLY A 92 11.16 -6.73 4.18
CA GLY A 92 12.05 -5.90 3.34
C GLY A 92 12.37 -6.48 1.96
N LYS A 93 11.63 -7.49 1.46
CA LYS A 93 11.92 -8.16 0.18
C LYS A 93 11.10 -7.64 -0.99
N TYR A 94 10.01 -6.94 -0.71
CA TYR A 94 9.02 -6.56 -1.71
C TYR A 94 8.71 -5.06 -1.67
N GLU A 95 8.53 -4.50 -2.85
CA GLU A 95 8.18 -3.10 -3.04
C GLU A 95 6.75 -2.83 -2.55
N TYR A 96 6.55 -1.69 -1.89
CA TYR A 96 5.21 -1.24 -1.51
C TYR A 96 5.09 0.29 -1.51
N VAL A 97 3.87 0.77 -1.67
CA VAL A 97 3.48 2.15 -1.39
C VAL A 97 2.44 2.13 -0.29
N LEU A 98 2.59 2.93 0.75
CA LEU A 98 1.69 3.07 1.89
C LEU A 98 1.14 4.49 1.91
N THR A 99 -0.17 4.62 2.01
CA THR A 99 -0.85 5.92 2.15
C THR A 99 -1.83 5.88 3.30
N THR A 100 -1.86 6.92 4.13
CA THR A 100 -2.92 7.09 5.13
C THR A 100 -3.90 8.14 4.64
N HIS A 101 -5.18 7.77 4.61
CA HIS A 101 -6.24 8.65 4.12
C HIS A 101 -6.95 9.35 5.29
N ILE A 102 -7.25 10.63 5.12
CA ILE A 102 -7.88 11.49 6.14
C ILE A 102 -9.27 12.00 5.72
N ASP A 103 -9.68 11.73 4.49
CA ASP A 103 -10.85 12.35 3.84
C ASP A 103 -12.21 11.77 4.27
N LYS A 104 -12.25 10.56 4.83
CA LYS A 104 -13.50 9.82 5.06
C LYS A 104 -14.02 9.83 6.50
N GLY A 105 -13.47 10.64 7.39
CA GLY A 105 -13.85 10.68 8.81
C GLY A 105 -13.44 9.42 9.60
N HIS A 106 -12.72 8.50 8.97
CA HIS A 106 -12.09 7.33 9.57
C HIS A 106 -10.65 7.25 9.07
N VAL A 107 -9.75 6.73 9.91
CA VAL A 107 -8.35 6.55 9.54
C VAL A 107 -8.19 5.22 8.84
N HIS A 108 -7.69 5.22 7.61
CA HIS A 108 -7.33 3.98 6.92
C HIS A 108 -6.02 4.08 6.16
N ASN A 109 -5.20 3.05 6.33
CA ASN A 109 -3.99 2.81 5.55
C ASN A 109 -4.35 2.01 4.32
N VAL A 110 -3.76 2.39 3.20
CA VAL A 110 -3.89 1.71 1.93
C VAL A 110 -2.51 1.40 1.38
N ARG A 111 -2.27 0.12 1.09
CA ARG A 111 -0.97 -0.37 0.65
C ARG A 111 -1.05 -1.34 -0.53
N PRO A 112 -0.70 -0.92 -1.76
CA PRO A 112 -0.32 -1.84 -2.81
C PRO A 112 1.10 -2.33 -2.58
N ASP A 113 1.25 -3.64 -2.38
CA ASP A 113 2.54 -4.30 -2.27
C ASP A 113 2.70 -5.41 -3.31
N ARG A 114 3.95 -5.65 -3.70
CA ARG A 114 4.29 -6.69 -4.66
C ARG A 114 4.68 -8.00 -3.97
N ALA A 115 3.75 -8.64 -3.26
CA ALA A 115 3.99 -10.01 -2.78
C ALA A 115 4.03 -11.01 -3.96
N MET A 116 5.20 -11.61 -4.23
CA MET A 116 5.41 -12.47 -5.40
C MET A 116 4.82 -13.89 -5.32
N ARG A 117 4.38 -14.36 -4.16
CA ARG A 117 3.41 -15.44 -4.00
C ARG A 117 3.09 -15.57 -2.51
N LYS A 118 1.79 -15.70 -2.21
CA LYS A 118 1.18 -15.98 -0.90
C LYS A 118 1.96 -15.46 0.30
N ALA A 119 1.76 -14.18 0.63
CA ALA A 119 1.77 -13.77 2.04
C ALA A 119 0.35 -14.01 2.60
N VAL A 120 -0.07 -15.28 2.65
CA VAL A 120 -1.01 -15.90 3.61
C VAL A 120 -0.80 -17.42 3.55
#